data_AF-A0A0Q9MZG4-F1
#
_entry.id   AF-A0A0Q9MZG4-F1
#
_cell.length_a   1.000
_cell.length_b   1.000
_cell.length_c   1.000
_cell.angle_alpha   90.00
_cell.angle_beta   90.00
_cell.angle_gamma   90.00
#
_symmetry.space_group_name_H-M   'P 1'
#
loop_
_entity.id
_entity.type
_entity.pdbx_description
1 polymer ?
#
loop_
_entity_poly.entity_id
_entity_poly.type
_entity_poly.pdbx_seq_one_letter_code
_entity_poly.pdbx_strand_id
1 'polypeptide(L)'
;MTKKTGKSKGRSKDRRHLKAVPSTPKMPLQLVMNHRVIDSMAVDFIQWNAAEAPDPADAFECLGLIKLFLTAQHAVNGSSSATAIDSDGVEQAAGAIAVSLDPDEMEEAFDDIYFALHSYIHFLKGTGRWSGTDAAFEELHSALGRGIAAAVPQLPDIQVPDLSEEHQDAAFNAMPLIQRATSLLDWIGTGKEVTSTGALRLKDIEPAAAAVGVQARGKRAASRAVPLFDLETAGNQPETLLEVGTMHDVPVLREIWSALVGADLIRVGSTKAVPGPEASAWNSTDTEERLNIRRMLSVVLLVGVLTEEGQVWDQEAVAAILLGVLAYGTTDEPMPVADLEKLASPDLEGALLPEAGVEDTELDEAGLEDSALEEIYASYAALQAQQKLSLLAELGLVEAATDYRIPPVAIQCLDLAMGFLKLADDPSDATESPSNVIALHGPSHTGGPPNGR
;
A
#
# COMPACT_ATOMS: atom_id res chain seq x y z
N MET A 1 -67.81 -0.70 -29.66
CA MET A 1 -66.51 -0.87 -29.00
C MET A 1 -66.74 -1.03 -27.50
N THR A 2 -66.46 -2.21 -27.01
CA THR A 2 -66.79 -2.77 -25.70
C THR A 2 -65.71 -2.45 -24.66
N LYS A 3 -66.06 -1.85 -23.52
CA LYS A 3 -65.16 -1.70 -22.36
C LYS A 3 -65.61 -2.63 -21.23
N LYS A 4 -64.73 -3.60 -20.92
CA LYS A 4 -64.87 -4.66 -19.92
C LYS A 4 -64.85 -4.10 -18.50
N THR A 5 -65.78 -4.59 -17.68
CA THR A 5 -65.82 -4.48 -16.22
C THR A 5 -64.92 -5.56 -15.60
N GLY A 6 -63.92 -5.15 -14.82
CA GLY A 6 -63.02 -6.02 -14.08
C GLY A 6 -63.39 -6.09 -12.60
N LYS A 7 -63.92 -7.23 -12.18
CA LYS A 7 -64.29 -7.62 -10.81
C LYS A 7 -63.05 -7.74 -9.92
N SER A 8 -62.93 -6.92 -8.88
CA SER A 8 -61.99 -7.13 -7.77
C SER A 8 -62.49 -8.28 -6.89
N LYS A 9 -61.76 -9.39 -6.86
CA LYS A 9 -61.99 -10.53 -5.96
C LYS A 9 -61.15 -10.32 -4.69
N GLY A 10 -61.84 -10.17 -3.56
CA GLY A 10 -61.23 -10.16 -2.24
C GLY A 10 -60.52 -11.48 -1.94
N ARG A 11 -59.32 -11.37 -1.38
CA ARG A 11 -58.58 -12.47 -0.75
C ARG A 11 -58.27 -12.03 0.68
N SER A 12 -59.12 -12.47 1.59
CA SER A 12 -58.90 -12.42 3.03
C SER A 12 -58.61 -13.85 3.50
N LYS A 13 -57.77 -13.94 4.54
CA LYS A 13 -57.36 -15.12 5.32
C LYS A 13 -56.21 -15.94 4.75
N ASP A 14 -55.01 -15.57 5.19
CA ASP A 14 -54.15 -16.50 5.91
C ASP A 14 -53.27 -15.71 6.89
N ARG A 15 -53.89 -15.33 8.00
CA ARG A 15 -53.21 -14.92 9.22
C ARG A 15 -52.62 -16.21 9.82
N ARG A 16 -51.50 -16.67 9.26
CA ARG A 16 -50.71 -17.73 9.88
C ARG A 16 -50.27 -17.23 11.25
N HIS A 17 -50.55 -18.06 12.24
CA HIS A 17 -50.22 -17.88 13.62
C HIS A 17 -48.73 -17.53 13.75
N LEU A 18 -48.45 -16.28 14.13
CA LEU A 18 -47.21 -15.94 14.82
C LEU A 18 -47.21 -16.80 16.09
N LYS A 19 -46.59 -17.98 16.01
CA LYS A 19 -46.05 -18.66 17.18
C LYS A 19 -45.26 -17.59 17.93
N ALA A 20 -45.55 -17.43 19.21
CA ALA A 20 -44.93 -16.45 20.07
C ALA A 20 -43.44 -16.37 19.76
N VAL A 21 -43.00 -15.23 19.22
CA VAL A 21 -41.58 -14.90 19.11
C VAL A 21 -41.07 -14.97 20.55
N PRO A 22 -40.08 -15.85 20.86
CA PRO A 22 -39.43 -15.81 22.16
C PRO A 22 -39.01 -14.37 22.39
N SER A 23 -39.46 -13.77 23.49
CA SER A 23 -39.14 -12.39 23.83
C SER A 23 -37.65 -12.18 23.64
N THR A 24 -37.27 -11.30 22.70
CA THR A 24 -35.87 -10.96 22.43
C THR A 24 -35.20 -10.71 23.78
N PRO A 25 -34.12 -11.44 24.12
CA PRO A 25 -33.47 -11.27 25.40
C PRO A 25 -33.18 -9.78 25.60
N LYS A 26 -33.61 -9.22 26.73
CA LYS A 26 -33.42 -7.80 27.01
C LYS A 26 -31.92 -7.54 27.03
N MET A 27 -31.43 -6.70 26.11
CA MET A 27 -30.02 -6.30 26.13
C MET A 27 -29.65 -5.73 27.50
N PRO A 28 -28.50 -6.11 28.06
CA PRO A 28 -27.97 -5.51 29.28
C PRO A 28 -27.91 -3.98 29.15
N LEU A 29 -28.24 -3.26 30.23
CA LEU A 29 -28.31 -1.80 30.22
C LEU A 29 -26.98 -1.16 29.75
N GLN A 30 -25.85 -1.72 30.17
CA GLN A 30 -24.52 -1.27 29.76
C GLN A 30 -24.33 -1.30 28.25
N LEU A 31 -24.74 -2.39 27.58
CA LEU A 31 -24.64 -2.52 26.13
C LEU A 31 -25.52 -1.50 25.40
N VAL A 32 -26.72 -1.25 25.91
CA VAL A 32 -27.62 -0.20 25.37
C VAL A 32 -26.97 1.19 25.52
N MET A 33 -26.25 1.44 26.63
CA MET A 33 -25.52 2.70 26.79
C MET A 33 -24.36 2.80 25.80
N ASN A 34 -23.58 1.73 25.63
CA ASN A 34 -22.46 1.70 24.66
C ASN A 34 -22.95 1.97 23.23
N HIS A 35 -24.04 1.34 22.79
CA HIS A 35 -24.62 1.60 21.47
C HIS A 35 -25.04 3.06 21.30
N ARG A 36 -25.66 3.67 22.33
CA ARG A 36 -26.03 5.08 22.31
C ARG A 36 -24.82 6.02 22.27
N VAL A 37 -23.74 5.65 22.94
CA VAL A 37 -22.47 6.39 22.89
C VAL A 37 -21.96 6.39 21.45
N ILE A 38 -21.92 5.22 20.78
CA ILE A 38 -21.56 5.12 19.36
C ILE A 38 -22.49 5.96 18.48
N ASP A 39 -23.81 5.84 18.65
CA ASP A 39 -24.80 6.62 17.89
C ASP A 39 -24.58 8.13 18.03
N SER A 40 -24.21 8.59 19.23
CA SER A 40 -23.97 10.00 19.48
C SER A 40 -22.72 10.55 18.79
N MET A 41 -21.77 9.68 18.43
CA MET A 41 -20.53 10.03 17.73
C MET A 41 -20.60 9.83 16.22
N ALA A 42 -21.69 9.26 15.69
CA ALA A 42 -21.77 8.83 14.29
C ALA A 42 -21.49 9.96 13.28
N VAL A 43 -22.04 11.15 13.50
CA VAL A 43 -21.83 12.30 12.59
C VAL A 43 -20.36 12.71 12.55
N ASP A 44 -19.69 12.74 13.70
CA ASP A 44 -18.29 13.13 13.80
C ASP A 44 -17.37 12.06 13.21
N PHE A 45 -17.71 10.78 13.42
CA PHE A 45 -17.00 9.66 12.81
C PHE A 45 -17.09 9.70 11.28
N ILE A 46 -18.27 9.92 10.71
CA ILE A 46 -18.46 10.03 9.26
C ILE A 46 -17.67 11.20 8.69
N GLN A 47 -17.64 12.35 9.37
CA GLN A 47 -16.88 13.51 8.93
C GLN A 47 -15.37 13.29 9.01
N TRP A 48 -14.90 12.60 10.05
CA TRP A 48 -13.50 12.22 10.22
C TRP A 48 -13.08 11.21 9.14
N ASN A 49 -13.88 10.15 8.94
CA ASN A 49 -13.63 9.10 7.96
C ASN A 49 -13.70 9.60 6.51
N ALA A 50 -14.46 10.67 6.23
CA ALA A 50 -14.57 11.25 4.88
C ALA A 50 -13.23 11.76 4.31
N ALA A 51 -12.20 11.93 5.15
CA ALA A 51 -10.85 12.22 4.69
C ALA A 51 -10.16 11.01 4.03
N GLU A 52 -10.56 9.79 4.42
CA GLU A 52 -9.97 8.52 4.01
C GLU A 52 -10.89 7.77 3.03
N ALA A 53 -12.19 7.65 3.34
CA ALA A 53 -13.20 7.02 2.50
C ALA A 53 -14.36 7.99 2.19
N PRO A 54 -14.61 8.34 0.91
CA PRO A 54 -15.57 9.38 0.56
C PRO A 54 -17.05 8.96 0.68
N ASP A 55 -17.37 7.66 0.79
CA ASP A 55 -18.74 7.19 0.94
C ASP A 55 -19.16 7.15 2.43
N PRO A 56 -20.16 7.95 2.84
CA PRO A 56 -20.68 7.88 4.21
C PRO A 56 -21.35 6.54 4.55
N ALA A 57 -21.74 5.72 3.57
CA ALA A 57 -22.32 4.41 3.82
C ALA A 57 -21.33 3.47 4.53
N ASP A 58 -20.08 3.45 4.08
CA ASP A 58 -19.01 2.61 4.62
C ASP A 58 -18.73 2.97 6.10
N ALA A 59 -18.73 4.27 6.41
CA ALA A 59 -18.58 4.74 7.79
C ALA A 59 -19.75 4.29 8.69
N PHE A 60 -20.98 4.22 8.17
CA PHE A 60 -22.13 3.71 8.94
C PHE A 60 -22.04 2.20 9.17
N GLU A 61 -21.58 1.45 8.17
CA GLU A 61 -21.34 0.00 8.26
C GLU A 61 -20.28 -0.32 9.30
N CYS A 62 -19.14 0.39 9.27
CA CYS A 62 -18.10 0.33 10.29
C CYS A 62 -18.67 0.50 11.72
N LEU A 63 -19.48 1.55 11.97
CA LEU A 63 -20.12 1.74 13.29
C LEU A 63 -21.12 0.62 13.65
N GLY A 64 -21.73 -0.02 12.65
CA GLY A 64 -22.55 -1.22 12.82
C GLY A 64 -21.72 -2.40 13.32
N LEU A 65 -20.57 -2.65 12.70
CA LEU A 65 -19.62 -3.68 13.08
C LEU A 65 -19.05 -3.45 14.48
N ILE A 66 -18.74 -2.20 14.86
CA ILE A 66 -18.34 -1.87 16.24
C ILE A 66 -19.41 -2.26 17.26
N LYS A 67 -20.68 -1.97 16.98
CA LYS A 67 -21.78 -2.34 17.89
C LYS A 67 -21.95 -3.84 18.00
N LEU A 68 -21.75 -4.56 16.91
CA LEU A 68 -21.75 -6.02 16.88
C LEU A 68 -20.61 -6.57 17.74
N PHE A 69 -19.39 -6.07 17.52
CA PHE A 69 -18.19 -6.39 18.31
C PHE A 69 -18.40 -6.16 19.81
N LEU A 70 -18.88 -4.97 20.22
CA LEU A 70 -19.13 -4.69 21.65
C LEU A 70 -20.20 -5.58 22.27
N THR A 71 -21.13 -6.09 21.45
CA THR A 71 -22.14 -7.06 21.89
C THR A 71 -21.50 -8.41 22.15
N ALA A 72 -20.67 -8.89 21.23
CA ALA A 72 -19.93 -10.14 21.36
C ALA A 72 -18.94 -10.08 22.55
N GLN A 73 -18.16 -9.01 22.65
CA GLN A 73 -17.25 -8.80 23.77
C GLN A 73 -17.99 -8.78 25.12
N HIS A 74 -19.16 -8.14 25.20
CA HIS A 74 -19.99 -8.17 26.41
C HIS A 74 -20.46 -9.58 26.75
N ALA A 75 -20.80 -10.40 25.74
CA ALA A 75 -21.24 -11.77 25.95
C ALA A 75 -20.09 -12.66 26.46
N VAL A 76 -18.87 -12.44 25.98
CA VAL A 76 -17.67 -13.20 26.39
C VAL A 76 -17.18 -12.75 27.78
N ASN A 77 -17.00 -11.44 27.98
CA ASN A 77 -16.32 -10.88 29.16
C ASN A 77 -17.28 -10.40 30.26
N GLY A 78 -18.58 -10.43 30.01
CA GLY A 78 -19.61 -9.90 30.92
C GLY A 78 -19.64 -8.37 31.04
N SER A 79 -18.76 -7.67 30.31
CA SER A 79 -18.69 -6.22 30.25
C SER A 79 -18.07 -5.77 28.91
N SER A 80 -18.38 -4.54 28.49
CA SER A 80 -17.74 -3.91 27.33
C SER A 80 -17.78 -2.39 27.49
N SER A 81 -16.93 -1.69 26.74
CA SER A 81 -16.86 -0.22 26.75
C SER A 81 -16.79 0.30 25.33
N ALA A 82 -17.56 1.36 25.02
CA ALA A 82 -17.50 2.00 23.71
C ALA A 82 -16.24 2.87 23.52
N THR A 83 -15.52 3.22 24.58
CA THR A 83 -14.41 4.20 24.53
C THR A 83 -13.13 3.73 25.24
N ALA A 84 -13.11 2.52 25.78
CA ALA A 84 -11.95 1.91 26.45
C ALA A 84 -11.99 0.42 26.16
N ILE A 85 -11.74 0.08 24.89
CA ILE A 85 -11.85 -1.29 24.40
C ILE A 85 -10.61 -2.06 24.90
N ASP A 86 -10.85 -3.25 25.41
CA ASP A 86 -9.81 -4.12 25.96
C ASP A 86 -9.27 -5.08 24.88
N SER A 87 -7.94 -5.23 24.80
CA SER A 87 -7.25 -6.13 23.88
C SER A 87 -7.53 -7.60 24.20
N ASP A 88 -7.59 -7.95 25.49
CA ASP A 88 -7.69 -9.34 25.99
C ASP A 88 -8.98 -10.07 25.58
N GLY A 89 -9.95 -9.37 24.98
CA GLY A 89 -11.22 -9.92 24.50
C GLY A 89 -11.47 -9.80 23.01
N VAL A 90 -10.54 -9.25 22.22
CA VAL A 90 -10.78 -8.98 20.79
C VAL A 90 -10.95 -10.28 20.01
N GLU A 91 -9.95 -11.18 20.07
CA GLU A 91 -9.99 -12.46 19.33
C GLU A 91 -11.20 -13.31 19.70
N GLN A 92 -11.55 -13.33 20.99
CA GLN A 92 -12.67 -14.13 21.50
C GLN A 92 -14.02 -13.54 21.07
N ALA A 93 -14.15 -12.22 21.05
CA ALA A 93 -15.34 -11.54 20.57
C ALA A 93 -15.50 -11.69 19.05
N ALA A 94 -14.42 -11.54 18.29
CA ALA A 94 -14.41 -11.75 16.85
C ALA A 94 -14.75 -13.22 16.53
N GLY A 95 -14.12 -14.18 17.22
CA GLY A 95 -14.45 -15.60 17.12
C GLY A 95 -15.90 -15.94 17.47
N ALA A 96 -16.50 -15.24 18.44
CA ALA A 96 -17.91 -15.42 18.77
C ALA A 96 -18.86 -14.89 17.67
N ILE A 97 -18.46 -13.86 16.92
CA ILE A 97 -19.19 -13.36 15.76
C ILE A 97 -19.06 -14.34 14.61
N ALA A 98 -17.84 -14.78 14.31
CA ALA A 98 -17.52 -15.77 13.29
C ALA A 98 -18.34 -17.07 13.42
N VAL A 99 -18.48 -17.62 14.63
CA VAL A 99 -19.29 -18.83 14.88
C VAL A 99 -20.78 -18.65 14.53
N SER A 100 -21.26 -17.41 14.43
CA SER A 100 -22.65 -17.10 14.06
C SER A 100 -22.85 -16.85 12.57
N LEU A 101 -21.77 -16.80 11.79
CA LEU A 101 -21.77 -16.60 10.34
C LEU A 101 -21.63 -17.95 9.62
N ASP A 102 -21.98 -17.95 8.34
CA ASP A 102 -21.67 -19.08 7.48
C ASP A 102 -20.14 -19.14 7.25
N PRO A 103 -19.53 -20.34 7.09
CA PRO A 103 -18.08 -20.48 6.96
C PRO A 103 -17.46 -19.61 5.87
N ASP A 104 -18.17 -19.46 4.75
CA ASP A 104 -17.73 -18.69 3.58
C ASP A 104 -17.73 -17.17 3.84
N GLU A 105 -18.51 -16.69 4.82
CA GLU A 105 -18.57 -15.28 5.22
C GLU A 105 -17.67 -14.97 6.43
N MET A 106 -17.01 -15.99 6.98
CA MET A 106 -16.29 -15.89 8.25
C MET A 106 -15.03 -15.04 8.14
N GLU A 107 -14.23 -15.28 7.11
CA GLU A 107 -12.93 -14.64 6.90
C GLU A 107 -13.08 -13.17 6.53
N GLU A 108 -13.95 -12.86 5.56
CA GLU A 108 -14.31 -11.48 5.18
C GLU A 108 -14.85 -10.70 6.39
N ALA A 109 -15.69 -11.32 7.21
CA ALA A 109 -16.22 -10.66 8.40
C ALA A 109 -15.16 -10.40 9.48
N PHE A 110 -14.09 -11.23 9.57
CA PHE A 110 -12.99 -10.94 10.49
C PHE A 110 -12.29 -9.66 10.04
N ASP A 111 -11.87 -9.59 8.78
CA ASP A 111 -11.15 -8.43 8.24
C ASP A 111 -11.99 -7.15 8.37
N ASP A 112 -13.28 -7.20 8.04
CA ASP A 112 -14.20 -6.09 8.22
C ASP A 112 -14.30 -5.62 9.67
N ILE A 113 -14.38 -6.55 10.63
CA ILE A 113 -14.44 -6.23 12.05
C ILE A 113 -13.12 -5.63 12.55
N TYR A 114 -11.98 -6.20 12.15
CA TYR A 114 -10.66 -5.70 12.54
C TYR A 114 -10.41 -4.31 11.94
N PHE A 115 -10.71 -4.11 10.67
CA PHE A 115 -10.64 -2.84 9.98
C PHE A 115 -11.55 -1.79 10.66
N ALA A 116 -12.82 -2.14 10.89
CA ALA A 116 -13.76 -1.24 11.56
C ALA A 116 -13.25 -0.85 12.95
N LEU A 117 -12.78 -1.83 13.73
CA LEU A 117 -12.26 -1.63 15.08
C LEU A 117 -11.02 -0.75 15.09
N HIS A 118 -10.10 -0.96 14.15
CA HIS A 118 -8.89 -0.16 13.97
C HIS A 118 -9.22 1.30 13.62
N SER A 119 -10.06 1.53 12.60
CA SER A 119 -10.54 2.86 12.21
C SER A 119 -11.24 3.57 13.38
N TYR A 120 -12.08 2.85 14.13
CA TYR A 120 -12.81 3.41 15.26
C TYR A 120 -11.91 3.83 16.43
N ILE A 121 -10.88 3.05 16.78
CA ILE A 121 -9.97 3.42 17.88
C ILE A 121 -9.11 4.63 17.49
N HIS A 122 -8.71 4.74 16.22
CA HIS A 122 -8.00 5.91 15.69
C HIS A 122 -8.85 7.17 15.77
N PHE A 123 -10.11 7.08 15.37
CA PHE A 123 -11.07 8.17 15.59
C PHE A 123 -11.16 8.56 17.08
N LEU A 124 -11.27 7.59 17.98
CA LEU A 124 -11.37 7.88 19.41
C LEU A 124 -10.10 8.57 19.93
N LYS A 125 -8.92 8.12 19.52
CA LYS A 125 -7.63 8.71 19.91
C LYS A 125 -7.47 10.12 19.32
N GLY A 126 -7.62 10.27 18.01
CA GLY A 126 -7.47 11.55 17.30
C GLY A 126 -8.50 12.62 17.71
N THR A 127 -9.66 12.22 18.26
CA THR A 127 -10.66 13.16 18.79
C THR A 127 -10.63 13.32 20.31
N GLY A 128 -9.66 12.72 21.01
CA GLY A 128 -9.52 12.79 22.47
C GLY A 128 -10.68 12.13 23.23
N ARG A 129 -11.38 11.18 22.60
CA ARG A 129 -12.51 10.43 23.16
C ARG A 129 -12.12 9.06 23.71
N TRP A 130 -10.90 8.61 23.44
CA TRP A 130 -10.33 7.46 24.11
C TRP A 130 -10.28 7.68 25.62
N SER A 131 -10.88 6.77 26.36
CA SER A 131 -10.97 6.80 27.84
C SER A 131 -10.13 5.72 28.52
N GLY A 132 -9.47 4.85 27.74
CA GLY A 132 -8.47 3.92 28.23
C GLY A 132 -7.14 4.62 28.51
N THR A 133 -6.14 3.85 28.93
CA THR A 133 -4.76 4.36 29.03
C THR A 133 -4.08 4.36 27.66
N ASP A 134 -3.02 5.15 27.49
CA ASP A 134 -2.22 5.11 26.26
C ASP A 134 -1.57 3.74 26.04
N ALA A 135 -1.07 3.10 27.12
CA ALA A 135 -0.55 1.74 27.02
C ALA A 135 -1.60 0.72 26.52
N ALA A 136 -2.85 0.85 26.97
CA ALA A 136 -3.94 0.00 26.51
C ALA A 136 -4.33 0.31 25.06
N PHE A 137 -4.20 1.56 24.61
CA PHE A 137 -4.38 1.92 23.20
C PHE A 137 -3.30 1.25 22.35
N GLU A 138 -2.02 1.37 22.71
CA GLU A 138 -0.92 0.74 21.98
C GLU A 138 -1.03 -0.77 21.93
N GLU A 139 -1.43 -1.39 23.04
CA GLU A 139 -1.63 -2.84 23.11
C GLU A 139 -2.77 -3.29 22.19
N LEU A 140 -3.92 -2.60 22.24
CA LEU A 140 -5.05 -2.88 21.36
C LEU A 140 -4.70 -2.61 19.89
N HIS A 141 -4.08 -1.47 19.59
CA HIS A 141 -3.65 -1.10 18.24
C HIS A 141 -2.68 -2.15 17.67
N SER A 142 -1.72 -2.61 18.48
CA SER A 142 -0.82 -3.71 18.12
C SER A 142 -1.54 -5.05 17.95
N ALA A 143 -2.58 -5.35 18.74
CA ALA A 143 -3.38 -6.56 18.60
C ALA A 143 -4.21 -6.54 17.31
N LEU A 144 -4.79 -5.39 16.95
CA LEU A 144 -5.56 -5.22 15.72
C LEU A 144 -4.67 -5.23 14.47
N GLY A 145 -3.50 -4.60 14.55
CA GLY A 145 -2.50 -4.68 13.49
C GLY A 145 -1.98 -6.11 13.28
N ARG A 146 -1.95 -6.93 14.34
CA ARG A 146 -1.62 -8.37 14.23
C ARG A 146 -2.72 -9.20 13.58
N GLY A 147 -3.99 -8.80 13.59
CA GLY A 147 -5.06 -9.55 12.91
C GLY A 147 -4.86 -9.62 11.40
N ILE A 148 -4.44 -8.49 10.81
CA ILE A 148 -4.12 -8.37 9.38
C ILE A 148 -2.66 -8.81 9.10
N ALA A 149 -1.75 -8.62 10.06
CA ALA A 149 -0.31 -8.92 9.92
C ALA A 149 0.16 -10.26 10.51
N ALA A 150 -0.71 -11.14 11.04
CA ALA A 150 -0.30 -12.40 11.69
C ALA A 150 0.37 -13.39 10.71
N ALA A 151 0.13 -13.22 9.41
CA ALA A 151 0.84 -13.95 8.35
C ALA A 151 2.15 -13.27 7.90
N VAL A 152 2.41 -12.03 8.31
CA VAL A 152 3.63 -11.30 7.93
C VAL A 152 4.76 -11.72 8.89
N PRO A 153 5.81 -12.39 8.41
CA PRO A 153 6.98 -12.72 9.23
C PRO A 153 7.50 -11.45 9.90
N GLN A 154 7.82 -11.51 11.20
CA GLN A 154 8.50 -10.39 11.86
C GLN A 154 9.75 -10.04 11.05
N LEU A 155 9.80 -8.82 10.52
CA LEU A 155 10.95 -8.36 9.76
C LEU A 155 12.16 -8.30 10.70
N PRO A 156 13.34 -8.75 10.25
CA PRO A 156 14.54 -8.68 11.07
C PRO A 156 14.91 -7.22 11.39
N ASP A 157 15.49 -6.99 12.57
CA ASP A 157 16.03 -5.68 12.93
C ASP A 157 17.19 -5.31 12.01
N ILE A 158 17.04 -4.23 11.26
CA ILE A 158 18.09 -3.73 10.35
C ILE A 158 19.28 -3.23 11.16
N GLN A 159 20.43 -3.89 11.01
CA GLN A 159 21.69 -3.46 11.63
C GLN A 159 22.42 -2.53 10.67
N VAL A 160 22.29 -1.23 10.89
CA VAL A 160 22.93 -0.21 10.06
C VAL A 160 24.46 -0.21 10.26
N PRO A 161 25.26 -0.48 9.21
CA PRO A 161 26.72 -0.47 9.34
C PRO A 161 27.26 0.94 9.59
N ASP A 162 28.21 1.05 10.52
CA ASP A 162 28.99 2.27 10.73
C ASP A 162 30.05 2.41 9.62
N LEU A 163 29.81 3.34 8.70
CA LEU A 163 30.68 3.62 7.56
C LEU A 163 31.26 5.03 7.71
N SER A 164 32.58 5.18 7.53
CA SER A 164 33.17 6.51 7.47
C SER A 164 32.65 7.30 6.25
N GLU A 165 32.63 8.63 6.34
CA GLU A 165 32.17 9.49 5.24
C GLU A 165 32.91 9.20 3.91
N GLU A 166 34.21 8.91 3.96
CA GLU A 166 35.00 8.55 2.77
C GLU A 166 34.49 7.24 2.12
N HIS A 167 34.18 6.22 2.92
CA HIS A 167 33.62 4.97 2.40
C HIS A 167 32.21 5.17 1.87
N GLN A 168 31.37 5.97 2.54
CA GLN A 168 30.03 6.30 2.05
C GLN A 168 30.10 7.06 0.72
N ASP A 169 30.97 8.06 0.60
CA ASP A 169 31.07 8.88 -0.61
C ASP A 169 31.58 8.03 -1.78
N ALA A 170 32.59 7.18 -1.55
CA ALA A 170 33.07 6.24 -2.55
C ALA A 170 31.98 5.25 -2.98
N ALA A 171 31.22 4.68 -2.04
CA ALA A 171 30.16 3.73 -2.32
C ALA A 171 29.00 4.38 -3.10
N PHE A 172 28.54 5.57 -2.69
CA PHE A 172 27.52 6.31 -3.44
C PHE A 172 28.00 6.69 -4.84
N ASN A 173 29.25 7.17 -5.01
CA ASN A 173 29.79 7.49 -6.32
C ASN A 173 29.88 6.26 -7.25
N ALA A 174 30.08 5.07 -6.70
CA ALA A 174 30.09 3.81 -7.44
C ALA A 174 28.68 3.31 -7.81
N MET A 175 27.63 3.80 -7.15
CA MET A 175 26.25 3.33 -7.33
C MET A 175 25.66 3.82 -8.66
N PRO A 176 25.07 2.92 -9.49
CA PRO A 176 24.43 3.29 -10.76
C PRO A 176 23.36 4.38 -10.61
N LEU A 177 22.56 4.35 -9.54
CA LEU A 177 21.58 5.40 -9.23
C LEU A 177 22.21 6.80 -9.25
N ILE A 178 23.30 6.99 -8.50
CA ILE A 178 23.96 8.30 -8.35
C ILE A 178 24.60 8.73 -9.66
N GLN A 179 25.19 7.81 -10.43
CA GLN A 179 25.78 8.12 -11.73
C GLN A 179 24.72 8.54 -12.76
N ARG A 180 23.59 7.84 -12.80
CA ARG A 180 22.46 8.13 -13.69
C ARG A 180 21.76 9.44 -13.29
N ALA A 181 21.55 9.66 -11.99
CA ALA A 181 20.99 10.90 -11.46
C ALA A 181 21.90 12.11 -11.77
N THR A 182 23.22 11.95 -11.60
CA THR A 182 24.20 12.99 -11.97
C THR A 182 24.12 13.32 -13.46
N SER A 183 24.12 12.29 -14.32
CA SER A 183 24.02 12.47 -15.77
C SER A 183 22.71 13.14 -16.19
N LEU A 184 21.60 12.80 -15.52
CA LEU A 184 20.30 13.41 -15.76
C LEU A 184 20.26 14.88 -15.30
N LEU A 185 20.81 15.20 -14.13
CA LEU A 185 20.93 16.58 -13.62
C LEU A 185 21.80 17.45 -14.55
N ASP A 186 22.94 16.92 -15.01
CA ASP A 186 23.81 17.57 -15.99
C ASP A 186 23.08 17.83 -17.31
N TRP A 187 22.31 16.84 -17.78
CA TRP A 187 21.47 17.00 -18.96
C TRP A 187 20.44 18.11 -18.76
N ILE A 188 19.74 18.15 -17.61
CA ILE A 188 18.75 19.18 -17.28
C ILE A 188 19.40 20.58 -17.33
N GLY A 189 20.60 20.73 -16.78
CA GLY A 189 21.35 21.98 -16.78
C GLY A 189 20.54 23.13 -16.17
N THR A 190 20.37 24.23 -16.88
CA THR A 190 19.56 25.38 -16.40
C THR A 190 18.04 25.14 -16.47
N GLY A 191 17.61 24.04 -17.09
CA GLY A 191 16.22 23.62 -17.16
C GLY A 191 15.79 23.06 -18.53
N LYS A 192 14.73 22.24 -18.51
CA LYS A 192 14.15 21.56 -19.67
C LYS A 192 12.68 21.86 -19.83
N GLU A 193 12.19 21.86 -21.07
CA GLU A 193 10.76 22.04 -21.33
C GLU A 193 9.98 20.79 -20.91
N VAL A 194 8.88 21.00 -20.20
CA VAL A 194 7.90 19.96 -19.87
C VAL A 194 6.54 20.29 -20.48
N THR A 195 5.64 19.32 -20.47
CA THR A 195 4.21 19.50 -20.75
C THR A 195 3.51 20.13 -19.54
N SER A 196 2.24 20.49 -19.70
CA SER A 196 1.41 20.97 -18.59
C SER A 196 1.19 19.93 -17.49
N THR A 197 1.42 18.64 -17.77
CA THR A 197 1.36 17.55 -16.79
C THR A 197 2.70 17.30 -16.09
N GLY A 198 3.73 18.11 -16.39
CA GLY A 198 5.06 17.94 -15.83
C GLY A 198 5.94 16.89 -16.51
N ALA A 199 5.42 16.15 -17.50
CA ALA A 199 6.19 15.18 -18.25
C ALA A 199 7.11 15.84 -19.28
N LEU A 200 8.23 15.20 -19.61
CA LEU A 200 9.11 15.67 -20.70
C LEU A 200 8.38 15.68 -22.05
N ARG A 201 8.76 16.64 -22.91
CA ARG A 201 8.26 16.64 -24.29
C ARG A 201 8.84 15.44 -25.04
N LEU A 202 8.09 14.91 -26.02
CA LEU A 202 8.51 13.71 -26.79
C LEU A 202 9.93 13.79 -27.37
N LYS A 203 10.34 14.97 -27.84
CA LYS A 203 11.69 15.20 -28.40
C LYS A 203 12.81 15.08 -27.35
N ASP A 204 12.48 15.27 -26.08
CA ASP A 204 13.41 15.31 -24.96
C ASP A 204 13.48 13.96 -24.23
N ILE A 205 12.58 13.00 -24.53
CA ILE A 205 12.59 11.66 -23.94
C ILE A 205 13.85 10.89 -24.32
N GLU A 206 14.26 10.91 -25.58
CA GLU A 206 15.45 10.17 -26.05
C GLU A 206 16.75 10.59 -25.35
N PRO A 207 17.11 11.89 -25.30
CA PRO A 207 18.31 12.29 -24.59
C PRO A 207 18.21 12.13 -23.07
N ALA A 208 17.01 12.23 -22.47
CA ALA A 208 16.81 11.97 -21.04
C ALA A 208 16.95 10.47 -20.69
N ALA A 209 16.37 9.60 -21.51
CA ALA A 209 16.51 8.15 -21.38
C ALA A 209 17.98 7.73 -21.53
N ALA A 210 18.70 8.31 -22.51
CA ALA A 210 20.12 8.07 -22.66
C ALA A 210 20.94 8.51 -21.43
N ALA A 211 20.56 9.61 -20.78
CA ALA A 211 21.22 10.08 -19.55
C ALA A 211 21.06 9.09 -18.38
N VAL A 212 19.97 8.31 -18.35
CA VAL A 212 19.78 7.24 -17.35
C VAL A 212 20.17 5.85 -17.86
N GLY A 213 20.82 5.76 -19.03
CA GLY A 213 21.33 4.51 -19.60
C GLY A 213 20.32 3.66 -20.38
N VAL A 214 19.15 4.20 -20.72
CA VAL A 214 18.08 3.47 -21.44
C VAL A 214 17.93 3.96 -22.87
N GLN A 215 17.76 3.03 -23.82
CA GLN A 215 17.48 3.35 -25.22
C GLN A 215 15.98 3.46 -25.48
N ALA A 216 15.41 4.66 -25.25
CA ALA A 216 14.01 4.94 -25.53
C ALA A 216 13.84 6.19 -26.38
N ARG A 217 12.74 6.29 -27.13
CA ARG A 217 12.43 7.46 -27.95
C ARG A 217 10.94 7.80 -27.89
N GLY A 218 10.64 9.09 -27.71
CA GLY A 218 9.28 9.59 -27.73
C GLY A 218 8.64 9.50 -29.11
N LYS A 219 7.50 8.82 -29.23
CA LYS A 219 6.70 8.73 -30.45
C LYS A 219 5.23 8.98 -30.15
N ARG A 220 4.60 9.84 -30.97
CA ARG A 220 3.16 10.09 -30.87
C ARG A 220 2.38 8.82 -31.15
N ALA A 221 1.38 8.55 -30.30
CA ALA A 221 0.51 7.38 -30.42
C ALA A 221 1.28 6.05 -30.43
N ALA A 222 2.47 5.99 -29.79
CA ALA A 222 3.01 4.72 -29.34
C ALA A 222 1.94 4.08 -28.44
N SER A 223 1.62 2.81 -28.69
CA SER A 223 0.81 2.06 -27.72
C SER A 223 1.58 2.09 -26.42
N ARG A 224 0.90 2.42 -25.31
CA ARG A 224 1.43 2.08 -23.99
C ARG A 224 1.83 0.62 -24.10
N ALA A 225 3.12 0.31 -23.94
CA ALA A 225 3.54 -1.07 -23.84
C ALA A 225 2.84 -1.57 -22.59
N VAL A 226 1.66 -2.16 -22.77
CA VAL A 226 1.05 -2.97 -21.73
C VAL A 226 2.08 -4.07 -21.52
N PRO A 227 2.55 -4.31 -20.30
CA PRO A 227 3.28 -5.54 -20.01
C PRO A 227 2.26 -6.67 -20.08
N LEU A 228 1.73 -6.95 -21.27
CA LEU A 228 1.01 -8.17 -21.53
C LEU A 228 2.10 -9.20 -21.76
N PHE A 229 2.39 -9.91 -20.67
CA PHE A 229 3.31 -11.02 -20.54
C PHE A 229 3.43 -11.85 -21.82
N ASP A 230 4.59 -11.73 -22.46
CA ASP A 230 5.09 -12.79 -23.33
C ASP A 230 6.12 -13.58 -22.49
N LEU A 231 5.63 -14.61 -21.79
CA LEU A 231 6.39 -15.48 -20.89
C LEU A 231 7.57 -16.19 -21.61
N GLU A 232 7.69 -16.08 -22.93
CA GLU A 232 8.74 -16.72 -23.72
C GLU A 232 10.01 -15.86 -23.95
N THR A 233 10.05 -14.58 -23.53
CA THR A 233 11.16 -13.67 -23.92
C THR A 233 11.99 -13.06 -22.77
N ALA A 234 11.95 -13.60 -21.56
CA ALA A 234 12.78 -13.15 -20.43
C ALA A 234 14.32 -13.26 -20.65
N GLY A 235 14.78 -13.86 -21.75
CA GLY A 235 16.21 -14.07 -22.03
C GLY A 235 16.84 -13.13 -23.07
N ASN A 236 16.08 -12.32 -23.80
CA ASN A 236 16.63 -11.48 -24.87
C ASN A 236 16.20 -10.02 -24.66
N GLN A 237 17.11 -9.20 -24.14
CA GLN A 237 16.97 -7.75 -24.29
C GLN A 237 16.82 -7.45 -25.78
N PRO A 238 15.69 -6.89 -26.23
CA PRO A 238 15.63 -6.40 -27.58
C PRO A 238 16.67 -5.27 -27.70
N GLU A 239 17.66 -5.41 -28.59
CA GLU A 239 18.50 -4.29 -29.05
C GLU A 239 17.68 -3.22 -29.78
N THR A 240 16.34 -3.29 -29.70
CA THR A 240 15.42 -2.41 -30.38
C THR A 240 15.06 -1.23 -29.49
N LEU A 241 15.26 -0.04 -30.06
CA LEU A 241 14.85 1.25 -29.50
C LEU A 241 13.39 1.21 -29.03
N LEU A 242 13.16 1.42 -27.73
CA LEU A 242 11.82 1.44 -27.13
C LEU A 242 11.08 2.71 -27.54
N GLU A 243 9.99 2.60 -28.31
CA GLU A 243 9.16 3.75 -28.67
C GLU A 243 8.08 3.99 -27.61
N VAL A 244 8.07 5.17 -26.99
CA VAL A 244 7.18 5.49 -25.85
C VAL A 244 6.29 6.72 -26.09
N GLY A 245 5.10 6.73 -25.49
CA GLY A 245 4.14 7.83 -25.60
C GLY A 245 4.38 8.93 -24.57
N THR A 246 4.99 8.59 -23.44
CA THR A 246 5.37 9.50 -22.37
C THR A 246 6.67 9.03 -21.70
N MET A 247 7.38 9.92 -21.01
CA MET A 247 8.59 9.54 -20.27
C MET A 247 8.30 8.52 -19.15
N HIS A 248 7.06 8.50 -18.64
CA HIS A 248 6.62 7.58 -17.59
C HIS A 248 6.50 6.12 -18.08
N ASP A 249 6.55 5.90 -19.40
CA ASP A 249 6.62 4.55 -19.98
C ASP A 249 8.07 4.00 -19.98
N VAL A 250 9.04 4.77 -19.48
CA VAL A 250 10.44 4.35 -19.29
C VAL A 250 10.70 4.22 -17.79
N PRO A 251 10.54 3.03 -17.17
CA PRO A 251 10.49 2.88 -15.71
C PRO A 251 11.68 3.49 -14.98
N VAL A 252 12.91 3.21 -15.43
CA VAL A 252 14.14 3.78 -14.85
C VAL A 252 14.13 5.31 -14.87
N LEU A 253 13.75 5.92 -16.01
CA LEU A 253 13.69 7.38 -16.14
C LEU A 253 12.60 7.95 -15.24
N ARG A 254 11.43 7.28 -15.18
CA ARG A 254 10.32 7.67 -14.33
C ARG A 254 10.73 7.70 -12.87
N GLU A 255 11.32 6.63 -12.35
CA GLU A 255 11.69 6.55 -10.93
C GLU A 255 12.78 7.55 -10.56
N ILE A 256 13.85 7.67 -11.37
CA ILE A 256 14.89 8.66 -11.09
C ILE A 256 14.31 10.08 -11.18
N TRP A 257 13.46 10.38 -12.16
CA TRP A 257 12.83 11.70 -12.27
C TRP A 257 11.96 12.02 -11.06
N SER A 258 11.08 11.08 -10.66
CA SER A 258 10.24 11.22 -9.47
C SER A 258 11.08 11.41 -8.20
N ALA A 259 12.15 10.65 -8.05
CA ALA A 259 13.05 10.76 -6.91
C ALA A 259 13.80 12.10 -6.88
N LEU A 260 14.25 12.62 -8.04
CA LEU A 260 14.84 13.96 -8.12
C LEU A 260 13.84 15.07 -7.73
N VAL A 261 12.55 14.91 -8.05
CA VAL A 261 11.49 15.83 -7.61
C VAL A 261 11.28 15.71 -6.10
N GLY A 262 11.09 14.50 -5.59
CA GLY A 262 10.82 14.28 -4.16
C GLY A 262 11.98 14.63 -3.24
N ALA A 263 13.23 14.55 -3.73
CA ALA A 263 14.43 15.01 -3.03
C ALA A 263 14.76 16.50 -3.27
N ASP A 264 13.85 17.27 -3.91
CA ASP A 264 14.03 18.70 -4.19
C ASP A 264 15.30 19.05 -5.00
N LEU A 265 15.84 18.08 -5.74
CA LEU A 265 16.95 18.27 -6.68
C LEU A 265 16.49 18.94 -7.96
N ILE A 266 15.22 18.75 -8.34
CA ILE A 266 14.56 19.46 -9.43
C ILE A 266 13.17 19.94 -9.03
N ARG A 267 12.72 21.04 -9.62
CA ARG A 267 11.35 21.53 -9.52
C ARG A 267 10.68 21.51 -10.88
N VAL A 268 9.50 20.89 -10.94
CA VAL A 268 8.70 20.81 -12.17
C VAL A 268 7.60 21.86 -12.12
N GLY A 269 7.77 22.92 -12.91
CA GLY A 269 6.73 23.93 -13.14
C GLY A 269 5.80 23.55 -14.29
N SER A 270 4.87 24.45 -14.64
CA SER A 270 3.88 24.21 -15.71
C SER A 270 4.45 24.07 -17.12
N THR A 271 5.67 24.54 -17.35
CA THR A 271 6.32 24.54 -18.67
C THR A 271 7.80 24.17 -18.65
N LYS A 272 8.44 24.16 -17.47
CA LYS A 272 9.85 23.82 -17.33
C LYS A 272 10.14 23.04 -16.05
N ALA A 273 11.04 22.06 -16.16
CA ALA A 273 11.77 21.51 -15.03
C ALA A 273 13.08 22.28 -14.86
N VAL A 274 13.41 22.71 -13.65
CA VAL A 274 14.63 23.49 -13.32
C VAL A 274 15.31 22.88 -12.10
N PRO A 275 16.60 23.15 -11.86
CA PRO A 275 17.26 22.78 -10.61
C PRO A 275 16.47 23.27 -9.39
N GLY A 276 16.31 22.40 -8.39
CA GLY A 276 15.66 22.68 -7.13
C GLY A 276 16.62 23.28 -6.09
N PRO A 277 16.14 23.54 -4.87
CA PRO A 277 16.95 24.18 -3.81
C PRO A 277 18.12 23.30 -3.38
N GLU A 278 17.97 21.98 -3.40
CA GLU A 278 19.00 21.03 -2.99
C GLU A 278 19.99 20.70 -4.12
N ALA A 279 19.81 21.26 -5.31
CA ALA A 279 20.68 20.97 -6.45
C ALA A 279 22.15 21.37 -6.21
N SER A 280 22.41 22.40 -5.39
CA SER A 280 23.77 22.79 -5.03
C SER A 280 24.46 21.79 -4.11
N ALA A 281 23.71 21.09 -3.26
CA ALA A 281 24.24 20.07 -2.36
C ALA A 281 24.82 18.88 -3.15
N TRP A 282 24.23 18.54 -4.31
CA TRP A 282 24.58 17.36 -5.11
C TRP A 282 26.07 17.27 -5.47
N ASN A 283 26.68 18.42 -5.79
CA ASN A 283 28.10 18.55 -6.12
C ASN A 283 28.83 19.48 -5.12
N SER A 284 28.32 19.59 -3.89
CA SER A 284 28.96 20.42 -2.86
C SER A 284 30.37 19.92 -2.55
N THR A 285 31.28 20.86 -2.26
CA THR A 285 32.61 20.52 -1.72
C THR A 285 32.53 20.04 -0.28
N ASP A 286 31.44 20.34 0.42
CA ASP A 286 31.13 19.76 1.72
C ASP A 286 30.68 18.32 1.54
N THR A 287 31.38 17.39 2.20
CA THR A 287 31.11 15.95 2.06
C THR A 287 29.84 15.57 2.82
N GLU A 288 29.54 16.20 3.94
CA GLU A 288 28.33 15.89 4.73
C GLU A 288 27.08 16.28 3.94
N GLU A 289 27.05 17.50 3.38
CA GLU A 289 25.95 18.01 2.56
C GLU A 289 25.70 17.11 1.32
N ARG A 290 26.80 16.73 0.64
CA ARG A 290 26.76 15.85 -0.54
C ARG A 290 26.27 14.44 -0.21
N LEU A 291 26.71 13.87 0.91
CA LEU A 291 26.24 12.56 1.37
C LEU A 291 24.76 12.61 1.75
N ASN A 292 24.33 13.66 2.45
CA ASN A 292 22.95 13.82 2.88
C ASN A 292 21.98 13.83 1.70
N ILE A 293 22.26 14.62 0.66
CA ILE A 293 21.35 14.72 -0.50
C ILE A 293 21.32 13.43 -1.35
N ARG A 294 22.44 12.70 -1.43
CA ARG A 294 22.49 11.38 -2.11
C ARG A 294 21.70 10.33 -1.35
N ARG A 295 21.84 10.31 -0.02
CA ARG A 295 21.02 9.47 0.86
C ARG A 295 19.53 9.81 0.70
N MET A 296 19.18 11.09 0.70
CA MET A 296 17.80 11.55 0.49
C MET A 296 17.23 11.06 -0.84
N LEU A 297 17.97 11.21 -1.94
CA LEU A 297 17.54 10.67 -3.24
C LEU A 297 17.27 9.17 -3.18
N SER A 298 18.16 8.40 -2.57
CA SER A 298 18.00 6.94 -2.42
C SER A 298 16.80 6.59 -1.55
N VAL A 299 16.58 7.31 -0.43
CA VAL A 299 15.42 7.11 0.46
C VAL A 299 14.12 7.40 -0.28
N VAL A 300 14.02 8.55 -0.96
CA VAL A 300 12.82 8.92 -1.72
C VAL A 300 12.52 7.90 -2.82
N LEU A 301 13.55 7.38 -3.51
CA LEU A 301 13.36 6.34 -4.50
C LEU A 301 12.87 5.03 -3.87
N LEU A 302 13.46 4.59 -2.76
CA LEU A 302 13.04 3.39 -2.04
C LEU A 302 11.59 3.51 -1.57
N VAL A 303 11.23 4.63 -0.92
CA VAL A 303 9.85 4.90 -0.51
C VAL A 303 8.92 4.87 -1.72
N GLY A 304 9.27 5.57 -2.81
CA GLY A 304 8.47 5.59 -4.03
C GLY A 304 8.23 4.20 -4.61
N VAL A 305 9.24 3.33 -4.63
CA VAL A 305 9.11 1.94 -5.11
C VAL A 305 8.24 1.10 -4.16
N LEU A 306 8.38 1.30 -2.85
CA LEU A 306 7.63 0.57 -1.82
C LEU A 306 6.16 1.01 -1.74
N THR A 307 5.85 2.26 -2.05
CA THR A 307 4.50 2.82 -1.97
C THR A 307 3.87 3.12 -3.34
N GLU A 308 4.49 2.68 -4.44
CA GLU A 308 3.98 2.99 -5.79
C GLU A 308 2.56 2.44 -5.96
N GLU A 309 1.58 3.34 -5.99
CA GLU A 309 0.20 3.03 -6.32
C GLU A 309 0.07 2.64 -7.80
N GLY A 310 0.13 1.34 -8.07
CA GLY A 310 -0.19 0.75 -9.37
C GLY A 310 -1.63 0.25 -9.46
N GLN A 311 -2.08 -0.09 -10.68
CA GLN A 311 -3.32 -0.83 -10.93
C GLN A 311 -3.21 -2.32 -10.55
N VAL A 312 -2.48 -2.63 -9.48
CA VAL A 312 -2.45 -3.97 -8.90
C VAL A 312 -3.58 -4.05 -7.89
N TRP A 313 -4.26 -5.18 -7.91
CA TRP A 313 -5.42 -5.48 -7.10
C TRP A 313 -5.04 -5.82 -5.65
N ASP A 314 -3.74 -6.05 -5.36
CA ASP A 314 -3.18 -6.18 -4.01
C ASP A 314 -1.78 -5.54 -3.90
N GLN A 315 -1.73 -4.25 -3.54
CA GLN A 315 -0.47 -3.52 -3.33
C GLN A 315 0.21 -3.90 -2.01
N GLU A 316 -0.58 -4.28 -1.02
CA GLU A 316 -0.08 -4.59 0.32
C GLU A 316 0.76 -5.86 0.29
N ALA A 317 0.31 -6.90 -0.42
CA ALA A 317 1.12 -8.10 -0.63
C ALA A 317 2.43 -7.81 -1.36
N VAL A 318 2.41 -6.96 -2.41
CA VAL A 318 3.64 -6.57 -3.13
C VAL A 318 4.61 -5.84 -2.20
N ALA A 319 4.11 -4.87 -1.42
CA ALA A 319 4.91 -4.13 -0.46
C ALA A 319 5.46 -5.03 0.65
N ALA A 320 4.66 -5.95 1.18
CA ALA A 320 5.07 -6.91 2.20
C ALA A 320 6.18 -7.85 1.69
N ILE A 321 6.06 -8.38 0.46
CA ILE A 321 7.11 -9.21 -0.15
C ILE A 321 8.39 -8.38 -0.34
N LEU A 322 8.29 -7.16 -0.85
CA LEU A 322 9.46 -6.28 -1.03
C LEU A 322 10.14 -5.96 0.28
N LEU A 323 9.40 -5.54 1.31
CA LEU A 323 9.93 -5.25 2.63
C LEU A 323 10.60 -6.48 3.24
N GLY A 324 9.97 -7.66 3.11
CA GLY A 324 10.56 -8.93 3.50
C GLY A 324 11.91 -9.17 2.83
N VAL A 325 11.95 -9.19 1.49
CA VAL A 325 13.18 -9.43 0.72
C VAL A 325 14.28 -8.43 1.08
N LEU A 326 13.95 -7.14 1.14
CA LEU A 326 14.90 -6.08 1.43
C LEU A 326 15.43 -6.16 2.86
N ALA A 327 14.56 -6.41 3.85
CA ALA A 327 14.96 -6.54 5.25
C ALA A 327 15.86 -7.76 5.47
N TYR A 328 15.48 -8.94 4.98
CA TYR A 328 16.33 -10.13 5.03
C TYR A 328 17.64 -9.95 4.26
N GLY A 329 17.62 -9.17 3.17
CA GLY A 329 18.82 -8.79 2.41
C GLY A 329 19.84 -7.94 3.19
N THR A 330 19.46 -7.40 4.37
CA THR A 330 20.39 -6.72 5.29
C THR A 330 21.07 -7.67 6.29
N THR A 331 20.68 -8.95 6.29
CA THR A 331 21.14 -9.96 7.26
C THR A 331 22.13 -10.96 6.65
N ASP A 332 22.64 -11.87 7.49
CA ASP A 332 23.46 -13.00 7.04
C ASP A 332 22.64 -14.11 6.35
N GLU A 333 21.30 -14.06 6.43
CA GLU A 333 20.35 -15.02 5.86
C GLU A 333 19.43 -14.34 4.82
N PRO A 334 19.98 -13.79 3.72
CA PRO A 334 19.16 -13.18 2.68
C PRO A 334 18.29 -14.20 1.94
N MET A 335 17.20 -13.71 1.35
CA MET A 335 16.34 -14.54 0.51
C MET A 335 17.05 -14.93 -0.80
N PRO A 336 17.11 -16.23 -1.14
CA PRO A 336 17.58 -16.69 -2.44
C PRO A 336 16.71 -16.14 -3.57
N VAL A 337 17.33 -15.71 -4.68
CA VAL A 337 16.61 -15.23 -5.87
C VAL A 337 15.66 -16.30 -6.42
N ALA A 338 16.11 -17.56 -6.41
CA ALA A 338 15.34 -18.71 -6.86
C ALA A 338 14.05 -18.96 -6.05
N ASP A 339 14.03 -18.60 -4.77
CA ASP A 339 12.85 -18.79 -3.92
C ASP A 339 11.76 -17.78 -4.30
N LEU A 340 12.12 -16.52 -4.55
CA LEU A 340 11.17 -15.53 -5.04
C LEU A 340 10.72 -15.85 -6.48
N GLU A 341 11.62 -16.33 -7.35
CA GLU A 341 11.27 -16.81 -8.68
C GLU A 341 10.25 -17.95 -8.64
N LYS A 342 10.40 -18.86 -7.70
CA LYS A 342 9.44 -19.95 -7.48
C LYS A 342 8.09 -19.41 -7.03
N LEU A 343 8.05 -18.43 -6.13
CA LEU A 343 6.81 -17.76 -5.75
C LEU A 343 6.16 -17.04 -6.95
N ALA A 344 6.96 -16.38 -7.79
CA ALA A 344 6.50 -15.64 -8.98
C ALA A 344 6.09 -16.52 -10.18
N SER A 345 6.33 -17.83 -10.11
CA SER A 345 5.98 -18.81 -11.12
C SER A 345 4.85 -19.69 -10.58
N PRO A 346 3.57 -19.34 -10.82
CA PRO A 346 2.49 -20.16 -10.33
C PRO A 346 2.55 -21.48 -11.09
N ASP A 347 2.50 -22.61 -10.38
CA ASP A 347 2.30 -23.93 -10.98
C ASP A 347 0.83 -24.05 -11.43
N LEU A 348 0.48 -23.24 -12.45
CA LEU A 348 -0.88 -23.10 -12.96
C LEU A 348 -1.42 -24.42 -13.51
N GLU A 349 -0.53 -25.31 -13.98
CA GLU A 349 -0.94 -26.64 -14.46
C GLU A 349 -1.44 -27.52 -13.31
N GLY A 350 -0.88 -27.39 -12.10
CA GLY A 350 -1.38 -28.08 -10.90
C GLY A 350 -2.63 -27.42 -10.29
N ALA A 351 -2.70 -26.08 -10.29
CA ALA A 351 -3.79 -25.33 -9.65
C ALA A 351 -5.10 -25.32 -10.47
N LEU A 352 -5.03 -25.30 -11.81
CA LEU A 352 -6.22 -25.18 -12.67
C LEU A 352 -6.81 -26.52 -13.13
N LEU A 353 -6.13 -27.64 -12.87
CA LEU A 353 -6.56 -28.97 -13.27
C LEU A 353 -6.56 -29.91 -12.05
N PRO A 354 -7.60 -29.87 -11.18
CA PRO A 354 -7.79 -30.95 -10.24
C PRO A 354 -7.91 -32.25 -11.04
N GLU A 355 -6.98 -33.20 -10.83
CA GLU A 355 -6.98 -34.46 -11.55
C GLU A 355 -8.37 -35.09 -11.45
N ALA A 356 -9.03 -35.22 -12.61
CA ALA A 356 -10.41 -35.65 -12.78
C ALA A 356 -10.61 -37.14 -12.43
N GLY A 357 -10.30 -37.52 -11.18
CA GLY A 357 -10.32 -38.89 -10.68
C GLY A 357 -10.97 -39.06 -9.31
N VAL A 358 -11.59 -38.03 -8.73
CA VAL A 358 -12.30 -38.15 -7.45
C VAL A 358 -13.78 -38.46 -7.73
N GLU A 359 -14.15 -39.73 -7.51
CA GLU A 359 -15.53 -40.22 -7.55
C GLU A 359 -16.39 -39.51 -6.48
N ASP A 360 -17.47 -38.84 -6.93
CA ASP A 360 -18.72 -38.52 -6.21
C ASP A 360 -18.62 -38.35 -4.68
N THR A 361 -17.73 -37.48 -4.21
CA THR A 361 -17.81 -36.95 -2.85
C THR A 361 -18.16 -35.48 -2.98
N GLU A 362 -19.30 -35.08 -2.40
CA GLU A 362 -19.78 -33.69 -2.25
C GLU A 362 -18.75 -32.88 -1.42
N LEU A 363 -17.57 -32.66 -1.98
CA LEU A 363 -16.59 -31.69 -1.51
C LEU A 363 -17.07 -30.34 -2.01
N ASP A 364 -17.26 -29.41 -1.08
CA ASP A 364 -17.61 -28.01 -1.32
C ASP A 364 -16.77 -27.45 -2.48
N GLU A 365 -17.38 -27.31 -3.66
CA GLU A 365 -16.74 -26.74 -4.85
C GLU A 365 -16.25 -25.30 -4.60
N ALA A 366 -16.75 -24.62 -3.57
CA ALA A 366 -16.37 -23.24 -3.20
C ALA A 366 -14.96 -23.14 -2.59
N GLY A 367 -14.57 -24.00 -1.66
CA GLY A 367 -13.30 -23.85 -0.92
C GLY A 367 -12.03 -24.21 -1.70
N LEU A 368 -12.15 -24.95 -2.82
CA LEU A 368 -11.03 -25.23 -3.72
C LEU A 368 -10.78 -24.11 -4.73
N GLU A 369 -11.80 -23.29 -5.03
CA GLU A 369 -11.65 -22.14 -5.93
C GLU A 369 -10.91 -20.99 -5.24
N ASP A 370 -11.15 -20.76 -3.94
CA ASP A 370 -10.52 -19.65 -3.19
C ASP A 370 -9.01 -19.87 -2.96
N SER A 371 -8.60 -21.08 -2.55
CA SER A 371 -7.18 -21.39 -2.33
C SER A 371 -6.35 -21.30 -3.62
N ALA A 372 -6.91 -21.72 -4.76
CA ALA A 372 -6.23 -21.57 -6.05
C ALA A 372 -6.13 -20.10 -6.48
N LEU A 373 -7.15 -19.30 -6.16
CA LEU A 373 -7.16 -17.87 -6.44
C LEU A 373 -6.11 -17.13 -5.60
N GLU A 374 -6.00 -17.43 -4.31
CA GLU A 374 -4.96 -16.92 -3.41
C GLU A 374 -3.54 -17.25 -3.89
N GLU A 375 -3.29 -18.46 -4.39
CA GLU A 375 -1.99 -18.84 -4.94
C GLU A 375 -1.64 -18.04 -6.21
N ILE A 376 -2.61 -17.86 -7.12
CA ILE A 376 -2.45 -17.01 -8.30
C ILE A 376 -2.12 -15.58 -7.87
N TYR A 377 -2.80 -15.13 -6.83
CA TYR A 377 -2.69 -13.79 -6.30
C TYR A 377 -1.33 -13.51 -5.66
N ALA A 378 -0.89 -14.38 -4.75
CA ALA A 378 0.43 -14.32 -4.14
C ALA A 378 1.53 -14.40 -5.22
N SER A 379 1.34 -15.23 -6.25
CA SER A 379 2.31 -15.37 -7.34
C SER A 379 2.45 -14.10 -8.18
N TYR A 380 1.33 -13.45 -8.51
CA TYR A 380 1.36 -12.17 -9.19
C TYR A 380 2.04 -11.09 -8.34
N ALA A 381 1.77 -11.05 -7.02
CA ALA A 381 2.42 -10.13 -6.11
C ALA A 381 3.95 -10.35 -6.07
N ALA A 382 4.39 -11.62 -6.01
CA ALA A 382 5.80 -11.99 -6.07
C ALA A 382 6.47 -11.57 -7.38
N LEU A 383 5.77 -11.72 -8.52
CA LEU A 383 6.25 -11.28 -9.83
C LEU A 383 6.42 -9.76 -9.91
N GLN A 384 5.48 -8.99 -9.37
CA GLN A 384 5.61 -7.53 -9.28
C GLN A 384 6.76 -7.12 -8.35
N ALA A 385 6.91 -7.77 -7.20
CA ALA A 385 8.03 -7.55 -6.29
C ALA A 385 9.37 -7.85 -6.99
N GLN A 386 9.47 -8.94 -7.75
CA GLN A 386 10.66 -9.29 -8.53
C GLN A 386 11.01 -8.20 -9.55
N GLN A 387 10.03 -7.62 -10.25
CA GLN A 387 10.27 -6.52 -11.20
C GLN A 387 10.82 -5.28 -10.50
N LYS A 388 10.23 -4.91 -9.35
CA LYS A 388 10.70 -3.78 -8.53
C LYS A 388 12.11 -4.05 -7.98
N LEU A 389 12.42 -5.28 -7.53
CA LEU A 389 13.77 -5.67 -7.10
C LEU A 389 14.79 -5.65 -8.24
N SER A 390 14.38 -6.06 -9.44
CA SER A 390 15.23 -5.98 -10.64
C SER A 390 15.60 -4.54 -10.97
N LEU A 391 14.63 -3.61 -10.88
CA LEU A 391 14.89 -2.18 -11.00
C LEU A 391 15.88 -1.69 -9.91
N LEU A 392 15.64 -2.02 -8.64
CA LEU A 392 16.52 -1.64 -7.55
C LEU A 392 17.94 -2.21 -7.74
N ALA A 393 18.05 -3.41 -8.30
CA ALA A 393 19.33 -4.03 -8.62
C ALA A 393 20.05 -3.32 -9.78
N GLU A 394 19.32 -2.93 -10.81
CA GLU A 394 19.86 -2.12 -11.92
C GLU A 394 20.40 -0.76 -11.46
N LEU A 395 19.79 -0.21 -10.39
CA LEU A 395 20.19 1.02 -9.74
C LEU A 395 21.28 0.83 -8.67
N GLY A 396 21.64 -0.41 -8.35
CA GLY A 396 22.65 -0.79 -7.35
C GLY A 396 22.23 -0.51 -5.90
N LEU A 397 20.93 -0.49 -5.62
CA LEU A 397 20.39 -0.48 -4.26
C LEU A 397 20.21 -1.90 -3.71
N VAL A 398 20.19 -2.90 -4.59
CA VAL A 398 20.09 -4.33 -4.28
C VAL A 398 21.12 -5.08 -5.14
N GLU A 399 21.72 -6.13 -4.62
CA GLU A 399 22.48 -7.11 -5.38
C GLU A 399 21.60 -8.35 -5.54
N ALA A 400 21.33 -8.78 -6.77
CA ALA A 400 20.43 -9.91 -7.08
C ALA A 400 21.16 -11.00 -7.88
N ALA A 401 22.25 -11.53 -7.32
CA ALA A 401 23.08 -12.52 -8.01
C ALA A 401 22.63 -13.97 -7.74
N THR A 402 22.62 -14.35 -6.46
CA THR A 402 22.19 -15.67 -5.98
C THR A 402 21.21 -15.50 -4.84
N ASP A 403 21.52 -14.57 -3.94
CA ASP A 403 20.63 -14.02 -2.94
C ASP A 403 20.38 -12.53 -3.22
N TYR A 404 19.27 -12.01 -2.72
CA TYR A 404 19.03 -10.57 -2.64
C TYR A 404 19.79 -9.98 -1.45
N ARG A 405 20.81 -9.16 -1.71
CA ARG A 405 21.61 -8.50 -0.66
C ARG A 405 21.56 -6.98 -0.81
N ILE A 406 21.58 -6.26 0.31
CA ILE A 406 21.59 -4.79 0.30
C ILE A 406 23.03 -4.30 0.53
N PRO A 407 23.62 -3.51 -0.38
CA PRO A 407 24.94 -2.92 -0.16
C PRO A 407 25.00 -2.12 1.15
N PRO A 408 26.12 -2.13 1.90
CA PRO A 408 26.21 -1.47 3.20
C PRO A 408 25.74 -0.01 3.24
N VAL A 409 26.04 0.76 2.18
CA VAL A 409 25.61 2.16 2.07
C VAL A 409 24.09 2.29 1.83
N ALA A 410 23.48 1.32 1.15
CA ALA A 410 22.05 1.29 0.88
C ALA A 410 21.24 0.80 2.09
N ILE A 411 21.84 0.04 3.03
CA ILE A 411 21.19 -0.36 4.29
C ILE A 411 20.77 0.88 5.10
N GLN A 412 21.63 1.92 5.16
CA GLN A 412 21.29 3.20 5.80
C GLN A 412 20.06 3.87 5.16
N CYS A 413 19.94 3.79 3.83
CA CYS A 413 18.80 4.37 3.10
C CYS A 413 17.53 3.56 3.35
N LEU A 414 17.63 2.23 3.39
CA LEU A 414 16.50 1.35 3.65
C LEU A 414 15.95 1.54 5.06
N ASP A 415 16.82 1.61 6.08
CA ASP A 415 16.42 1.86 7.47
C ASP A 415 15.63 3.17 7.60
N LEU A 416 16.15 4.25 7.01
CA LEU A 416 15.44 5.53 6.97
C LEU A 416 14.10 5.44 6.22
N ALA A 417 14.07 4.77 5.07
CA ALA A 417 12.84 4.58 4.30
C ALA A 417 11.78 3.81 5.12
N MET A 418 12.17 2.74 5.82
CA MET A 418 11.25 2.01 6.71
C MET A 418 10.76 2.88 7.86
N GLY A 419 11.61 3.75 8.41
CA GLY A 419 11.20 4.75 9.41
C GLY A 419 10.09 5.68 8.91
N PHE A 420 10.18 6.15 7.66
CA PHE A 420 9.12 6.96 7.04
C PHE A 420 7.82 6.20 6.84
N LEU A 421 7.89 4.93 6.43
CA LEU A 421 6.69 4.10 6.24
C LEU A 421 5.96 3.85 7.57
N LYS A 422 6.71 3.55 8.64
CA LYS A 422 6.13 3.38 9.98
C LYS A 422 5.49 4.66 10.53
N LEU A 423 6.02 5.83 10.18
CA LEU A 423 5.46 7.11 10.60
C LEU A 423 4.18 7.50 9.85
N ALA A 424 3.92 6.94 8.67
CA ALA A 424 2.72 7.24 7.91
C ALA A 424 1.46 6.63 8.54
N ASP A 425 1.62 5.51 9.27
CA ASP A 425 0.53 4.82 9.96
C ASP A 425 0.19 5.42 11.35
N ASP A 426 1.01 6.35 11.84
CA ASP A 426 0.83 7.00 13.13
C ASP A 426 0.19 8.38 12.90
N PRO A 427 -1.11 8.59 13.20
CA PRO A 427 -1.76 9.88 12.98
C PRO A 427 -1.10 10.94 13.86
N SER A 428 -0.22 11.72 13.22
CA SER A 428 0.59 12.77 13.82
C SER A 428 -0.23 13.68 14.75
N ASP A 429 0.02 13.56 16.06
CA ASP A 429 -0.40 14.49 17.10
C ASP A 429 0.42 15.80 16.95
N ALA A 430 0.12 16.56 15.89
CA ALA A 430 0.86 17.76 15.49
C ALA A 430 0.51 18.98 16.35
N THR A 431 0.89 18.94 17.63
CA THR A 431 1.14 20.15 18.42
C THR A 431 2.51 20.08 19.07
N GLU A 432 3.58 20.02 18.26
CA GLU A 432 4.88 20.65 18.53
C GLU A 432 5.88 20.22 17.45
N SER A 433 6.15 21.09 16.48
CA SER A 433 7.23 20.90 15.51
C SER A 433 8.57 21.26 16.14
N PRO A 434 9.59 20.40 16.00
CA PRO A 434 10.90 20.83 15.57
C PRO A 434 11.00 20.65 14.05
N SER A 435 11.22 21.78 13.38
CA SER A 435 11.61 21.92 11.97
C SER A 435 12.59 20.83 11.54
N ASN A 436 12.16 19.95 10.61
CA ASN A 436 12.95 19.25 9.57
C ASN A 436 12.16 18.11 8.87
N VAL A 437 10.85 17.96 9.11
CA VAL A 437 10.01 17.03 8.34
C VAL A 437 9.83 17.55 6.91
N ILE A 438 10.45 16.86 5.96
CA ILE A 438 10.24 17.05 4.52
C ILE A 438 8.83 16.55 4.19
N ALA A 439 7.92 17.46 3.90
CA ALA A 439 6.61 17.10 3.38
C ALA A 439 6.79 16.61 1.94
N LEU A 440 6.70 15.29 1.73
CA LEU A 440 6.56 14.68 0.41
C LEU A 440 5.19 15.06 -0.15
N HIS A 441 5.05 16.27 -0.68
CA HIS A 441 3.86 16.68 -1.38
C HIS A 441 3.84 16.02 -2.76
N GLY A 442 2.98 15.01 -2.94
CA GLY A 442 2.59 14.56 -4.27
C GLY A 442 2.04 15.74 -5.09
N PRO A 443 2.21 15.74 -6.43
CA PRO A 443 1.74 16.82 -7.28
C PRO A 443 0.22 16.93 -7.19
N SER A 444 -0.27 17.90 -6.42
CA SER A 444 -1.69 18.20 -6.31
C SER A 444 -2.23 18.65 -7.67
N HIS A 445 -3.12 17.85 -8.26
CA HIS A 445 -3.92 18.22 -9.42
C HIS A 445 -4.97 19.27 -9.05
N THR A 446 -4.57 20.53 -8.85
CA THR A 446 -5.52 21.62 -8.59
C THR A 446 -5.85 22.41 -9.86
N GLY A 447 -7.10 22.28 -10.31
CA GLY A 447 -7.95 23.40 -10.75
C GLY A 447 -7.55 24.17 -12.01
N GLY A 448 -8.17 23.82 -13.14
CA GLY A 448 -8.21 24.70 -14.32
C GLY A 448 -8.95 26.02 -14.04
N PRO A 449 -8.56 27.14 -14.68
CA PRO A 449 -9.15 28.44 -14.44
C PRO A 449 -10.60 28.52 -14.93
N PRO A 450 -11.48 29.30 -14.27
CA PRO A 450 -12.86 29.48 -14.70
C PRO A 450 -12.91 30.24 -16.03
N ASN A 451 -13.59 29.65 -17.01
CA ASN A 451 -13.91 30.31 -18.27
C ASN A 451 -14.87 31.48 -18.02
N GLY A 452 -14.35 32.71 -18.12
CA GLY A 452 -15.16 33.92 -18.16
C GLY A 452 -15.93 34.05 -19.47
N ARG A 453 -17.23 34.33 -19.36
CA ARG A 453 -18.04 34.97 -20.41
C ARG A 453 -18.37 36.38 -20.00
#